data_AF-A0A177WFC1-F1
#
_entry.id   AF-A0A177WFC1-F1
#
_cell.length_a   1.000
_cell.length_b   1.000
_cell.length_c   1.000
_cell.angle_alpha   90.00
_cell.angle_beta   90.00
_cell.angle_gamma   90.00
#
_symmetry.space_group_name_H-M   'P 1'
#
loop_
_entity.id
_entity.type
_entity.pdbx_description
1 polymer ?
#
loop_
_entity_poly.entity_id
_entity_poly.type
_entity_poly.pdbx_seq_one_letter_code
_entity_poly.pdbx_strand_id
1 'polypeptide(L)'
;MHPLCDNVYDYSSQKGFSAKSYRGFVYAGSQKARHAYDIFRKKAKSSILLYLLMSVVALVAFIHIGAYSIRYSKLEGHVGSSIEDSYTAVYSTVVSLEPLCSKSLNMSSNGKSGPSIKISDAYINQIISALKYINSKEAIPDGGDMVELGNIARTYQKAFDIYYQLVICQYDSATRTRMEDQLFQLEKKLYPWIINGPMYHSAVESLLKSKGRGIVMTTGSKYALVAQHSITMLNFIGNQLPIEIIYCGEDDLGQKERDALTSLHRVTLVDMQSVLGLKKCSKGWENKPLAVLASSFQQVILMDTDALFFQHPETLFETKAYKETGALFFRDRTLGFGTYGRGPGLTDLINTLAEPFKENLIFNTSRVMAKVSSDELDSGVVVWDKTRSMPAILLTCALNSMPYMDLIYSKTYGDKETYWLSHEALQIPFTVFLDNGGAIGKVFEQEGKHKVCGGLYHADEHGKPLWFNGGIGERIPSKNLNMMEPTYWATESAGVNVDWELSGLPFCLYGKMDAPGDYRDSRIGKLSSSELVISKKMVDLWVELFQL
;
A
#
# COMPACT_ATOMS: atom_id res chain seq x y z
N MET A 1 22.09 -10.60 -40.10
CA MET A 1 20.64 -10.61 -40.40
C MET A 1 19.95 -11.35 -39.27
N HIS A 2 19.02 -10.67 -38.58
CA HIS A 2 18.18 -11.14 -37.46
C HIS A 2 17.55 -12.53 -37.70
N PRO A 3 17.32 -13.35 -36.65
CA PRO A 3 16.29 -13.08 -35.62
C PRO A 3 16.63 -13.54 -34.18
N LEU A 4 16.11 -12.85 -33.16
CA LEU A 4 16.12 -13.32 -31.76
C LEU A 4 14.91 -12.77 -30.97
N CYS A 5 14.48 -13.61 -30.02
CA CYS A 5 13.64 -13.35 -28.84
C CYS A 5 12.12 -13.65 -28.94
N ASP A 6 11.81 -14.94 -28.99
CA ASP A 6 10.74 -15.54 -28.17
C ASP A 6 11.38 -16.06 -26.87
N ASN A 7 10.94 -15.57 -25.71
CA ASN A 7 10.94 -16.28 -24.43
C ASN A 7 10.07 -15.49 -23.43
N VAL A 8 8.77 -15.72 -23.56
CA VAL A 8 7.73 -15.35 -22.60
C VAL A 8 7.53 -16.54 -21.66
N TYR A 9 7.45 -16.25 -20.37
CA TYR A 9 7.07 -17.12 -19.25
C TYR A 9 6.20 -18.34 -19.62
N ASP A 10 6.73 -19.54 -19.39
CA ASP A 10 5.97 -20.78 -19.40
C ASP A 10 5.28 -20.98 -18.03
N TYR A 11 3.97 -20.70 -17.99
CA TYR A 11 3.08 -21.14 -16.92
C TYR A 11 2.39 -22.44 -17.35
N SER A 12 3.07 -23.58 -17.19
CA SER A 12 2.46 -24.90 -17.39
C SER A 12 2.81 -25.92 -16.30
N SER A 13 2.57 -25.56 -15.04
CA SER A 13 2.45 -26.56 -13.97
C SER A 13 1.51 -26.15 -12.83
N GLN A 14 0.29 -25.74 -13.16
CA GLN A 14 -0.84 -25.80 -12.23
C GLN A 14 -1.97 -26.57 -12.91
N LYS A 15 -2.08 -27.86 -12.59
CA LYS A 15 -3.20 -28.69 -13.02
C LYS A 15 -4.45 -28.25 -12.29
N GLY A 16 -5.42 -27.75 -13.06
CA GLY A 16 -6.83 -27.81 -12.70
C GLY A 16 -7.57 -26.49 -12.71
N PHE A 17 -7.70 -25.81 -13.87
CA PHE A 17 -8.93 -25.12 -14.31
C PHE A 17 -8.76 -24.79 -15.81
N SER A 18 -9.72 -25.19 -16.65
CA SER A 18 -9.55 -25.21 -18.11
C SER A 18 -9.78 -23.83 -18.75
N ALA A 19 -8.74 -23.30 -19.41
CA ALA A 19 -8.75 -22.06 -20.18
C ALA A 19 -9.41 -22.22 -21.58
N LYS A 20 -10.65 -22.71 -21.65
CA LYS A 20 -11.40 -22.84 -22.92
C LYS A 20 -12.67 -21.98 -23.03
N SER A 21 -13.10 -21.28 -21.97
CA SER A 21 -14.30 -20.43 -22.01
C SER A 21 -14.04 -18.93 -22.27
N TYR A 22 -12.80 -18.44 -22.14
CA TYR A 22 -12.53 -16.98 -22.22
C TYR A 22 -12.13 -16.44 -23.60
N ARG A 23 -11.71 -17.30 -24.55
CA ARG A 23 -11.41 -16.86 -25.94
C ARG A 23 -12.66 -16.63 -26.81
N GLY A 24 -13.85 -17.03 -26.35
CA GLY A 24 -15.10 -16.90 -27.13
C GLY A 24 -15.81 -15.55 -27.03
N PHE A 25 -15.58 -14.76 -25.97
CA PHE A 25 -16.39 -13.56 -25.70
C PHE A 25 -15.82 -12.26 -26.29
N VAL A 26 -14.50 -12.12 -26.37
CA VAL A 26 -13.85 -10.88 -26.84
C VAL A 26 -13.86 -10.76 -28.38
N TYR A 27 -13.84 -11.88 -29.10
CA TYR A 27 -13.91 -11.88 -30.58
C TYR A 27 -15.34 -11.79 -31.15
N ALA A 28 -16.37 -12.14 -30.37
CA ALA A 28 -17.76 -12.12 -30.83
C ALA A 28 -18.39 -10.72 -30.85
N GLY A 29 -17.96 -9.81 -29.97
CA GLY A 29 -18.47 -8.42 -29.90
C GLY A 29 -17.99 -7.55 -31.06
N SER A 30 -16.73 -7.67 -31.47
CA SER A 30 -16.13 -6.86 -32.53
C SER A 30 -16.57 -7.30 -33.94
N GLN A 31 -16.86 -8.60 -34.14
CA GLN A 31 -17.41 -9.10 -35.40
C GLN A 31 -18.89 -8.75 -35.57
N LYS A 32 -19.72 -8.76 -34.51
CA LYS A 32 -21.13 -8.34 -34.60
C LYS A 32 -21.29 -6.84 -34.86
N ALA A 33 -20.42 -5.99 -34.28
CA ALA A 33 -20.41 -4.55 -34.54
C ALA A 33 -19.97 -4.22 -35.99
N ARG A 34 -18.94 -4.90 -36.52
CA ARG A 34 -18.53 -4.77 -37.93
C ARG A 34 -19.58 -5.30 -38.91
N HIS A 35 -20.24 -6.41 -38.57
CA HIS A 35 -21.30 -6.98 -39.40
C HIS A 35 -22.55 -6.09 -39.43
N ALA A 36 -22.93 -5.49 -38.29
CA ALA A 36 -24.00 -4.49 -38.25
C ALA A 36 -23.64 -3.25 -39.09
N TYR A 37 -22.42 -2.73 -38.95
CA TYR A 37 -21.93 -1.59 -39.74
C TYR A 37 -21.96 -1.87 -41.26
N ASP A 38 -21.53 -3.06 -41.70
CA ASP A 38 -21.54 -3.44 -43.12
C ASP A 38 -22.95 -3.72 -43.67
N ILE A 39 -23.88 -4.22 -42.85
CA ILE A 39 -25.30 -4.38 -43.22
C ILE A 39 -25.97 -3.02 -43.39
N PHE A 40 -25.68 -2.05 -42.51
CA PHE A 40 -26.25 -0.70 -42.59
C PHE A 40 -25.63 0.12 -43.74
N ARG A 41 -24.33 -0.02 -44.00
CA ARG A 41 -23.64 0.61 -45.13
C ARG A 41 -24.18 0.14 -46.49
N LYS A 42 -24.60 -1.13 -46.61
CA LYS A 42 -25.18 -1.67 -47.85
C LYS A 42 -26.66 -1.33 -48.07
N LYS A 43 -27.40 -0.88 -47.04
CA LYS A 43 -28.85 -0.56 -47.14
C LYS A 43 -29.18 0.94 -47.22
N ALA A 44 -28.24 1.84 -46.93
CA ALA A 44 -28.46 3.27 -47.06
C ALA A 44 -28.33 3.74 -48.52
N LYS A 45 -29.45 3.86 -49.24
CA LYS A 45 -29.49 4.32 -50.65
C LYS A 45 -29.41 5.84 -50.84
N SER A 46 -29.22 6.63 -49.79
CA SER A 46 -29.10 8.08 -49.90
C SER A 46 -28.04 8.61 -48.96
N SER A 47 -27.09 9.36 -49.52
CA SER A 47 -26.02 10.09 -48.82
C SER A 47 -26.57 11.01 -47.72
N ILE A 48 -27.82 11.47 -47.85
CA ILE A 48 -28.49 12.35 -46.87
C ILE A 48 -28.72 11.64 -45.52
N LEU A 49 -29.04 10.34 -45.53
CA LEU A 49 -29.33 9.60 -44.28
C LEU A 49 -28.06 9.32 -43.46
N LEU A 50 -26.93 9.13 -44.14
CA LEU A 50 -25.63 8.94 -43.50
C LEU A 50 -25.13 10.24 -42.87
N TYR A 51 -25.33 11.37 -43.56
CA TYR A 51 -25.03 12.70 -43.02
C TYR A 51 -25.91 13.01 -41.81
N LEU A 52 -27.22 12.76 -41.86
CA LEU A 52 -28.12 12.95 -40.72
C LEU A 52 -27.71 12.12 -39.48
N LEU A 53 -27.30 10.86 -39.66
CA LEU A 53 -26.81 10.04 -38.55
C LEU A 53 -25.50 10.58 -37.96
N MET A 54 -24.56 10.99 -38.80
CA MET A 54 -23.28 11.57 -38.34
C MET A 54 -23.50 12.90 -37.62
N SER A 55 -24.45 13.72 -38.09
CA SER A 55 -24.84 14.98 -37.45
C SER A 55 -25.47 14.74 -36.07
N VAL A 56 -26.30 13.71 -35.92
CA VAL A 56 -26.91 13.36 -34.62
C VAL A 56 -25.86 12.83 -33.64
N VAL A 57 -24.93 11.99 -34.09
CA VAL A 57 -23.81 11.51 -33.23
C VAL A 57 -22.90 12.66 -32.80
N ALA A 58 -22.58 13.58 -33.71
CA ALA A 58 -21.82 14.79 -33.39
C ALA A 58 -22.59 15.70 -32.42
N LEU A 59 -23.90 15.90 -32.62
CA LEU A 59 -24.74 16.71 -31.73
C LEU A 59 -24.81 16.12 -30.31
N VAL A 60 -24.94 14.79 -30.18
CA VAL A 60 -24.93 14.10 -28.87
C VAL A 60 -23.57 14.23 -28.18
N ALA A 61 -22.47 14.16 -28.94
CA ALA A 61 -21.12 14.40 -28.43
C ALA A 61 -20.93 15.85 -27.97
N PHE A 62 -21.42 16.83 -28.74
CA PHE A 62 -21.37 18.26 -28.36
C PHE A 62 -22.24 18.57 -27.13
N ILE A 63 -23.40 17.91 -26.98
CA ILE A 63 -24.23 18.03 -25.78
C ILE A 63 -23.52 17.43 -24.55
N HIS A 64 -22.80 16.31 -24.71
CA HIS A 64 -22.00 15.73 -23.61
C HIS A 64 -20.80 16.60 -23.23
N ILE A 65 -20.10 17.18 -24.21
CA ILE A 65 -18.97 18.10 -23.97
C ILE A 65 -19.49 19.40 -23.33
N GLY A 66 -20.60 19.97 -23.81
CA GLY A 66 -21.22 21.16 -23.23
C GLY A 66 -21.73 20.93 -21.81
N ALA A 67 -22.36 19.78 -21.53
CA ALA A 67 -22.77 19.40 -20.19
C ALA A 67 -21.57 19.18 -19.25
N TYR A 68 -20.45 18.68 -19.78
CA TYR A 68 -19.18 18.55 -19.05
C TYR A 68 -18.57 19.92 -18.72
N SER A 69 -18.49 20.85 -19.68
CA SER A 69 -17.99 22.22 -19.46
C SER A 69 -18.87 23.05 -18.51
N ILE A 70 -20.20 22.88 -18.53
CA ILE A 70 -21.11 23.57 -17.59
C ILE A 70 -21.00 23.00 -16.17
N ARG A 71 -20.68 21.70 -16.02
CA ARG A 71 -20.38 21.10 -14.72
C ARG A 71 -19.02 21.56 -14.18
N TYR A 72 -18.05 21.77 -15.08
CA TYR A 72 -16.70 22.23 -14.75
C TYR A 72 -16.66 23.71 -14.35
N SER A 73 -17.40 24.60 -15.04
CA SER A 73 -17.45 26.02 -14.67
C SER A 73 -18.13 26.29 -13.32
N LYS A 74 -18.99 25.37 -12.87
CA LYS A 74 -19.55 25.39 -11.50
C LYS A 74 -18.55 24.94 -10.42
N LEU A 75 -17.49 24.20 -10.78
CA LEU A 75 -16.42 23.79 -9.85
C LEU A 75 -15.33 24.87 -9.72
N GLU A 76 -15.04 25.63 -10.78
CA GLU A 76 -14.04 26.72 -10.73
C GLU A 76 -14.46 27.90 -9.83
N GLY A 77 -15.75 28.06 -9.54
CA GLY A 77 -16.25 29.13 -8.67
C GLY A 77 -15.94 28.97 -7.17
N HIS A 78 -15.32 27.87 -6.74
CA HIS A 78 -14.99 27.60 -5.32
C HIS A 78 -13.52 27.20 -5.08
N VAL A 79 -12.65 27.27 -6.09
CA VAL A 79 -11.22 26.94 -5.94
C VAL A 79 -10.40 28.23 -6.01
N GLY A 80 -10.58 29.07 -4.99
CA GLY A 80 -9.77 30.26 -4.75
C GLY A 80 -9.65 30.45 -3.26
N SER A 81 -8.44 30.24 -2.72
CA SER A 81 -8.06 30.33 -1.31
C SER A 81 -8.80 29.40 -0.33
N SER A 82 -8.29 28.18 -0.13
CA SER A 82 -8.42 27.43 1.14
C SER A 82 -7.71 26.06 1.17
N ILE A 83 -6.77 25.75 0.26
CA ILE A 83 -6.09 24.44 0.30
C ILE A 83 -5.14 24.32 1.51
N GLU A 84 -4.58 25.43 2.02
CA GLU A 84 -3.85 25.39 3.31
C GLU A 84 -4.81 25.31 4.51
N ASP A 85 -6.02 25.88 4.42
CA ASP A 85 -6.98 25.91 5.53
C ASP A 85 -7.82 24.63 5.65
N SER A 86 -7.95 23.85 4.57
CA SER A 86 -8.72 22.60 4.55
C SER A 86 -8.00 21.41 5.18
N TYR A 87 -6.69 21.51 5.47
CA TYR A 87 -5.98 20.52 6.29
C TYR A 87 -6.06 20.80 7.79
N THR A 88 -6.52 21.98 8.23
CA THR A 88 -6.46 22.36 9.65
C THR A 88 -7.73 22.05 10.42
N ALA A 89 -8.83 21.68 9.73
CA ALA A 89 -10.17 21.72 10.31
C ALA A 89 -10.92 20.37 10.40
N VAL A 90 -10.24 19.23 10.58
CA VAL A 90 -10.88 18.00 11.12
C VAL A 90 -9.87 17.15 11.91
N TYR A 91 -9.22 17.73 12.92
CA TYR A 91 -8.33 16.97 13.81
C TYR A 91 -8.68 17.25 15.27
N SER A 92 -9.81 16.71 15.73
CA SER A 92 -10.16 16.71 17.15
C SER A 92 -10.78 15.39 17.57
N THR A 93 -10.04 14.30 17.42
CA THR A 93 -10.02 13.16 18.36
C THR A 93 -8.91 12.19 17.94
N VAL A 94 -7.67 12.64 18.06
CA VAL A 94 -6.55 11.70 18.15
C VAL A 94 -6.71 11.00 19.50
N VAL A 95 -7.23 9.78 19.50
CA VAL A 95 -7.09 8.89 20.65
C VAL A 95 -5.63 8.45 20.65
N SER A 96 -4.77 9.29 21.23
CA SER A 96 -3.43 8.86 21.62
C SER A 96 -3.63 7.71 22.61
N LEU A 97 -3.01 6.55 22.34
CA LEU A 97 -2.93 5.43 23.29
C LEU A 97 -1.96 5.72 24.44
N GLU A 98 -1.82 7.00 24.80
CA GLU A 98 -1.24 7.40 26.07
C GLU A 98 -2.03 6.75 27.22
N PRO A 99 -1.34 6.23 28.25
CA PRO A 99 -2.01 5.61 29.38
C PRO A 99 -2.97 6.62 30.04
N LEU A 100 -4.27 6.35 29.98
CA LEU A 100 -5.30 7.20 30.58
C LEU A 100 -5.41 7.00 32.10
N CYS A 101 -4.36 6.47 32.73
CA CYS A 101 -4.36 6.00 34.10
C CYS A 101 -4.41 7.20 35.08
N SER A 102 -5.60 7.77 35.26
CA SER A 102 -5.97 8.51 36.46
C SER A 102 -6.63 7.54 37.44
N LYS A 103 -6.38 7.72 38.74
CA LYS A 103 -6.92 6.89 39.84
C LYS A 103 -8.46 6.93 39.99
N SER A 104 -9.21 7.33 38.97
CA SER A 104 -10.68 7.29 38.98
C SER A 104 -11.24 6.68 37.70
N LEU A 105 -11.21 5.35 37.65
CA LEU A 105 -12.31 4.58 37.05
C LEU A 105 -13.57 4.58 37.96
N ASN A 106 -13.55 5.36 39.07
CA ASN A 106 -14.64 5.44 40.03
C ASN A 106 -15.66 6.56 39.74
N MET A 107 -16.90 6.13 39.92
CA MET A 107 -18.15 6.87 39.98
C MET A 107 -18.08 8.12 40.87
N SER A 108 -18.72 9.19 40.39
CA SER A 108 -19.10 10.43 41.10
C SER A 108 -18.04 11.13 41.98
N SER A 109 -17.57 12.30 41.53
CA SER A 109 -17.74 13.59 42.21
C SER A 109 -16.80 14.65 41.62
N ASN A 110 -17.18 15.90 41.83
CA ASN A 110 -16.74 17.13 41.18
C ASN A 110 -15.22 17.40 41.20
N GLY A 111 -14.70 17.93 40.09
CA GLY A 111 -13.39 18.60 40.06
C GLY A 111 -12.73 18.55 38.68
N LYS A 112 -12.41 19.72 38.13
CA LYS A 112 -11.91 19.94 36.76
C LYS A 112 -10.53 19.29 36.51
N SER A 113 -10.37 18.54 35.40
CA SER A 113 -9.08 18.30 34.74
C SER A 113 -9.24 17.51 33.42
N GLY A 114 -8.80 18.09 32.28
CA GLY A 114 -8.47 17.41 31.00
C GLY A 114 -9.55 16.54 30.33
N PRO A 115 -9.41 16.18 29.04
CA PRO A 115 -10.27 15.18 28.42
C PRO A 115 -9.93 13.79 28.98
N SER A 116 -10.51 13.43 30.14
CA SER A 116 -10.48 12.06 30.65
C SER A 116 -11.46 11.22 29.82
N ILE A 117 -10.99 10.25 29.04
CA ILE A 117 -11.89 9.24 28.45
C ILE A 117 -12.37 8.35 29.62
N LYS A 118 -13.55 8.67 30.15
CA LYS A 118 -14.23 7.83 31.14
C LYS A 118 -14.89 6.66 30.42
N ILE A 119 -14.16 5.56 30.26
CA ILE A 119 -14.74 4.30 29.78
C ILE A 119 -15.65 3.76 30.89
N SER A 120 -16.97 3.83 30.71
CA SER A 120 -17.93 3.37 31.71
C SER A 120 -18.09 1.85 31.67
N ASP A 121 -18.37 1.21 32.81
CA ASP A 121 -18.69 -0.22 32.85
C ASP A 121 -19.85 -0.60 31.93
N ALA A 122 -20.83 0.30 31.77
CA ALA A 122 -21.94 0.11 30.84
C ALA A 122 -21.45 -0.02 29.39
N TYR A 123 -20.52 0.84 28.98
CA TYR A 123 -19.92 0.77 27.65
C TYR A 123 -19.07 -0.49 27.47
N ILE A 124 -18.28 -0.87 28.48
CA ILE A 124 -17.48 -2.11 28.43
C ILE A 124 -18.41 -3.34 28.27
N ASN A 125 -19.49 -3.42 29.04
CA ASN A 125 -20.45 -4.52 28.95
C ASN A 125 -21.21 -4.52 27.59
N GLN A 126 -21.44 -3.36 26.98
CA GLN A 126 -21.98 -3.26 25.63
C GLN A 126 -21.02 -3.89 24.60
N ILE A 127 -19.73 -3.55 24.66
CA ILE A 127 -18.71 -4.12 23.77
C ILE A 127 -18.56 -5.63 23.99
N ILE A 128 -18.53 -6.10 25.24
CA ILE A 128 -18.52 -7.54 25.56
C ILE A 128 -19.74 -8.24 24.95
N SER A 129 -20.91 -7.63 25.00
CA SER A 129 -22.14 -8.20 24.42
C SER A 129 -22.06 -8.28 22.89
N ALA A 130 -21.48 -7.25 22.24
CA ALA A 130 -21.24 -7.25 20.80
C ALA A 130 -20.24 -8.36 20.39
N LEU A 131 -19.14 -8.52 21.14
CA LEU A 131 -18.17 -9.60 20.92
C LEU A 131 -18.83 -10.97 21.08
N LYS A 132 -19.64 -11.18 22.13
CA LYS A 132 -20.40 -12.43 22.33
C LYS A 132 -21.30 -12.75 21.15
N TYR A 133 -22.00 -11.73 20.63
CA TYR A 133 -22.86 -11.91 19.46
C TYR A 133 -22.03 -12.33 18.23
N ILE A 134 -20.91 -11.65 17.94
CA ILE A 134 -20.03 -12.03 16.83
C ILE A 134 -19.46 -13.44 17.03
N ASN A 135 -19.00 -13.76 18.24
CA ASN A 135 -18.45 -15.07 18.58
C ASN A 135 -19.49 -16.20 18.53
N SER A 136 -20.78 -15.89 18.70
CA SER A 136 -21.86 -16.87 18.55
C SER A 136 -22.10 -17.29 17.09
N LYS A 137 -21.64 -16.51 16.11
CA LYS A 137 -21.69 -16.89 14.70
C LYS A 137 -20.69 -18.01 14.42
N GLU A 138 -21.11 -18.99 13.63
CA GLU A 138 -20.30 -20.15 13.25
C GLU A 138 -19.04 -19.74 12.49
N ALA A 139 -19.18 -18.82 11.53
CA ALA A 139 -18.09 -18.27 10.75
C ALA A 139 -18.13 -16.74 10.73
N ILE A 140 -16.95 -16.13 10.62
CA ILE A 140 -16.81 -14.73 10.17
C ILE A 140 -17.11 -14.71 8.67
N PRO A 141 -17.77 -13.66 8.13
CA PRO A 141 -17.99 -13.54 6.70
C PRO A 141 -16.70 -13.73 5.91
N ASP A 142 -16.78 -14.46 4.79
CA ASP A 142 -15.72 -14.49 3.80
C ASP A 142 -15.74 -13.19 2.96
N GLY A 143 -15.06 -13.17 1.81
CA GLY A 143 -15.06 -12.01 0.93
C GLY A 143 -16.44 -11.59 0.39
N GLY A 144 -17.50 -12.39 0.59
CA GLY A 144 -18.84 -12.10 0.10
C GLY A 144 -19.55 -10.93 0.80
N ASP A 145 -19.15 -10.57 2.03
CA ASP A 145 -19.74 -9.47 2.80
C ASP A 145 -18.67 -8.62 3.49
N MET A 146 -18.05 -7.74 2.70
CA MET A 146 -17.02 -6.82 3.16
C MET A 146 -17.56 -5.75 4.13
N VAL A 147 -18.86 -5.44 4.07
CA VAL A 147 -19.50 -4.49 5.00
C VAL A 147 -19.52 -5.08 6.40
N GLU A 148 -19.95 -6.32 6.54
CA GLU A 148 -19.94 -7.01 7.84
C GLU A 148 -18.51 -7.26 8.34
N LEU A 149 -17.55 -7.58 7.46
CA LEU A 149 -16.14 -7.65 7.85
C LEU A 149 -15.65 -6.33 8.45
N GLY A 150 -15.97 -5.20 7.81
CA GLY A 150 -15.66 -3.87 8.34
C GLY A 150 -16.30 -3.62 9.71
N ASN A 151 -17.56 -4.02 9.89
CA ASN A 151 -18.29 -3.85 11.17
C ASN A 151 -17.65 -4.67 12.30
N ILE A 152 -17.26 -5.91 12.00
CA ILE A 152 -16.55 -6.78 12.93
C ILE A 152 -15.19 -6.18 13.27
N ALA A 153 -14.42 -5.72 12.29
CA ALA A 153 -13.10 -5.14 12.50
C ALA A 153 -13.17 -3.86 13.36
N ARG A 154 -14.16 -2.98 13.15
CA ARG A 154 -14.40 -1.81 14.01
C ARG A 154 -14.84 -2.17 15.43
N THR A 155 -15.59 -3.26 15.59
CA THR A 155 -15.97 -3.77 16.92
C THR A 155 -14.73 -4.33 17.63
N TYR A 156 -13.89 -5.06 16.91
CA TYR A 156 -12.61 -5.55 17.38
C TYR A 156 -11.69 -4.41 17.82
N GLN A 157 -11.51 -3.36 17.01
CA GLN A 157 -10.71 -2.18 17.35
C GLN A 157 -11.12 -1.57 18.70
N LYS A 158 -12.42 -1.30 18.89
CA LYS A 158 -12.93 -0.76 20.16
C LYS A 158 -12.62 -1.67 21.35
N ALA A 159 -12.78 -2.97 21.18
CA ALA A 159 -12.47 -3.94 22.21
C ALA A 159 -10.96 -4.01 22.51
N PHE A 160 -10.12 -3.99 21.47
CA PHE A 160 -8.67 -3.93 21.57
C PHE A 160 -8.22 -2.70 22.35
N ASP A 161 -8.72 -1.51 22.00
CA ASP A 161 -8.36 -0.26 22.65
C ASP A 161 -8.74 -0.27 24.14
N ILE A 162 -9.96 -0.73 24.47
CA ILE A 162 -10.40 -0.88 25.85
C ILE A 162 -9.49 -1.87 26.59
N TYR A 163 -9.29 -3.07 26.05
CA TYR A 163 -8.52 -4.12 26.70
C TYR A 163 -7.06 -3.71 26.92
N TYR A 164 -6.43 -3.07 25.92
CA TYR A 164 -5.09 -2.50 26.05
C TYR A 164 -5.00 -1.53 27.24
N GLN A 165 -5.96 -0.61 27.37
CA GLN A 165 -6.01 0.34 28.50
C GLN A 165 -6.18 -0.39 29.86
N LEU A 166 -7.02 -1.44 29.92
CA LEU A 166 -7.18 -2.24 31.14
C LEU A 166 -5.88 -2.96 31.52
N VAL A 167 -5.12 -3.46 30.54
CA VAL A 167 -3.84 -4.14 30.78
C VAL A 167 -2.77 -3.16 31.25
N ILE A 168 -2.56 -2.05 30.55
CA ILE A 168 -1.50 -1.09 30.91
C ILE A 168 -1.76 -0.39 32.24
N CYS A 169 -3.03 -0.12 32.58
CA CYS A 169 -3.41 0.46 33.87
C CYS A 169 -3.50 -0.61 34.99
N GLN A 170 -3.16 -1.87 34.71
CA GLN A 170 -3.20 -2.97 35.67
C GLN A 170 -4.56 -3.11 36.34
N TYR A 171 -5.64 -2.85 35.61
CA TYR A 171 -7.01 -2.93 36.10
C TYR A 171 -7.46 -4.39 36.15
N ASP A 172 -7.20 -5.05 37.27
CA ASP A 172 -7.66 -6.41 37.50
C ASP A 172 -9.11 -6.45 37.98
N SER A 173 -9.98 -7.12 37.21
CA SER A 173 -11.41 -7.22 37.52
C SER A 173 -12.07 -8.36 36.74
N ALA A 174 -13.21 -8.85 37.25
CA ALA A 174 -14.07 -9.78 36.51
C ALA A 174 -14.54 -9.20 35.15
N THR A 175 -14.56 -7.87 35.00
CA THR A 175 -14.88 -7.23 33.71
C THR A 175 -13.72 -7.36 32.73
N ARG A 176 -12.46 -7.21 33.17
CA ARG A 176 -11.28 -7.44 32.34
C ARG A 176 -11.25 -8.89 31.84
N THR A 177 -11.42 -9.87 32.72
CA THR A 177 -11.42 -11.29 32.33
C THR A 177 -12.50 -11.61 31.29
N ARG A 178 -13.72 -11.10 31.48
CA ARG A 178 -14.81 -11.28 30.50
C ARG A 178 -14.53 -10.63 29.15
N MET A 179 -13.83 -9.48 29.14
CA MET A 179 -13.39 -8.84 27.89
C MET A 179 -12.32 -9.69 27.21
N GLU A 180 -11.30 -10.11 27.96
CA GLU A 180 -10.20 -10.94 27.50
C GLU A 180 -10.72 -12.21 26.81
N ASP A 181 -11.59 -12.96 27.49
CA ASP A 181 -12.19 -14.19 26.97
C ASP A 181 -12.87 -13.97 25.60
N GLN A 182 -13.64 -12.88 25.48
CA GLN A 182 -14.40 -12.59 24.27
C GLN A 182 -13.55 -12.00 23.15
N LEU A 183 -12.57 -11.17 23.48
CA LEU A 183 -11.64 -10.59 22.53
C LEU A 183 -10.77 -11.68 21.91
N PHE A 184 -10.17 -12.55 22.73
CA PHE A 184 -9.25 -13.58 22.26
C PHE A 184 -9.98 -14.67 21.46
N GLN A 185 -11.26 -14.95 21.79
CA GLN A 185 -12.11 -15.79 20.95
C GLN A 185 -12.30 -15.19 19.55
N LEU A 186 -12.49 -13.87 19.44
CA LEU A 186 -12.60 -13.21 18.15
C LEU A 186 -11.25 -13.16 17.42
N GLU A 187 -10.15 -12.84 18.11
CA GLU A 187 -8.80 -12.88 17.53
C GLU A 187 -8.48 -14.25 16.94
N LYS A 188 -8.85 -15.33 17.62
CA LYS A 188 -8.63 -16.70 17.12
C LYS A 188 -9.39 -16.98 15.81
N LYS A 189 -10.55 -16.36 15.61
CA LYS A 189 -11.33 -16.48 14.38
C LYS A 189 -10.81 -15.58 13.26
N LEU A 190 -10.44 -14.34 13.59
CA LEU A 190 -10.14 -13.29 12.61
C LEU A 190 -8.65 -13.21 12.25
N TYR A 191 -7.79 -13.46 13.24
CA TYR A 191 -6.33 -13.32 13.17
C TYR A 191 -5.61 -14.57 13.75
N PRO A 192 -5.92 -15.78 13.26
CA PRO A 192 -5.46 -17.02 13.89
C PRO A 192 -3.94 -17.15 14.04
N TRP A 193 -3.15 -16.51 13.18
CA TRP A 193 -1.68 -16.53 13.21
C TRP A 193 -1.07 -15.85 14.45
N ILE A 194 -1.71 -14.80 15.00
CA ILE A 194 -1.15 -14.12 16.17
C ILE A 194 -1.43 -14.86 17.48
N ILE A 195 -2.46 -15.71 17.50
CA ILE A 195 -2.93 -16.45 18.69
C ILE A 195 -2.43 -17.89 18.74
N ASN A 196 -2.32 -18.53 17.57
CA ASN A 196 -1.88 -19.92 17.50
C ASN A 196 -0.36 -20.05 17.44
N GLY A 197 0.37 -18.95 17.27
CA GLY A 197 1.82 -18.91 17.36
C GLY A 197 2.33 -19.18 18.79
N PRO A 198 3.53 -19.73 18.97
CA PRO A 198 4.07 -20.04 20.29
C PRO A 198 4.49 -18.79 21.09
N MET A 199 4.61 -17.63 20.44
CA MET A 199 5.21 -16.43 21.04
C MET A 199 4.23 -15.54 21.81
N TYR A 200 2.98 -15.51 21.36
CA TYR A 200 1.97 -14.56 21.85
C TYR A 200 0.60 -15.24 21.96
N HIS A 201 -0.18 -14.87 22.98
CA HIS A 201 -1.53 -15.36 23.20
C HIS A 201 -2.61 -14.34 22.79
N SER A 202 -2.19 -13.11 22.45
CA SER A 202 -3.06 -12.02 21.97
C SER A 202 -2.29 -10.96 21.18
N ALA A 203 -3.00 -10.15 20.42
CA ALA A 203 -2.38 -9.02 19.73
C ALA A 203 -1.85 -7.96 20.72
N VAL A 204 -2.52 -7.78 21.87
CA VAL A 204 -2.03 -6.87 22.92
C VAL A 204 -0.73 -7.39 23.52
N GLU A 205 -0.59 -8.68 23.78
CA GLU A 205 0.68 -9.25 24.27
C GLU A 205 1.81 -9.06 23.24
N SER A 206 1.54 -9.31 21.96
CA SER A 206 2.49 -9.07 20.87
C SER A 206 2.92 -7.60 20.81
N LEU A 207 1.97 -6.67 20.97
CA LEU A 207 2.26 -5.24 21.01
C LEU A 207 3.14 -4.86 22.20
N LEU A 208 2.81 -5.31 23.41
CA LEU A 208 3.55 -4.99 24.63
C LEU A 208 4.99 -5.55 24.64
N LYS A 209 5.24 -6.61 23.87
CA LYS A 209 6.58 -7.19 23.67
C LYS A 209 7.36 -6.51 22.55
N SER A 210 6.70 -5.75 21.67
CA SER A 210 7.36 -5.02 20.58
C SER A 210 8.06 -3.76 21.09
N LYS A 211 9.30 -3.50 20.68
CA LYS A 211 10.11 -2.36 21.17
C LYS A 211 11.02 -1.77 20.11
N GLY A 212 11.34 -0.49 20.24
CA GLY A 212 12.33 0.18 19.40
C GLY A 212 11.88 0.41 17.96
N ARG A 213 12.85 0.84 17.14
CA ARG A 213 12.69 1.18 15.72
C ARG A 213 13.53 0.21 14.89
N GLY A 214 13.03 -0.24 13.74
CA GLY A 214 13.80 -1.10 12.85
C GLY A 214 13.22 -1.24 11.45
N ILE A 215 14.03 -1.83 10.57
CA ILE A 215 13.66 -2.14 9.19
C ILE A 215 13.27 -3.61 9.11
N VAL A 216 12.17 -3.90 8.43
CA VAL A 216 11.66 -5.25 8.21
C VAL A 216 11.67 -5.52 6.71
N MET A 217 12.33 -6.60 6.30
CA MET A 217 12.39 -7.03 4.89
C MET A 217 11.93 -8.48 4.77
N THR A 218 11.11 -8.79 3.79
CA THR A 218 10.77 -10.18 3.45
C THR A 218 11.68 -10.69 2.34
N THR A 219 12.32 -11.85 2.51
CA THR A 219 13.14 -12.44 1.45
C THR A 219 13.08 -13.96 1.45
N GLY A 220 13.50 -14.55 0.33
CA GLY A 220 13.79 -15.97 0.16
C GLY A 220 15.04 -16.13 -0.70
N SER A 221 15.55 -17.35 -0.87
CA SER A 221 16.84 -17.60 -1.54
C SER A 221 16.92 -16.99 -2.94
N LYS A 222 15.80 -16.88 -3.68
CA LYS A 222 15.75 -16.22 -4.99
C LYS A 222 16.16 -14.74 -4.93
N TYR A 223 15.85 -14.04 -3.84
CA TYR A 223 16.08 -12.60 -3.68
C TYR A 223 17.15 -12.29 -2.62
N ALA A 224 17.86 -13.30 -2.11
CA ALA A 224 18.89 -13.12 -1.08
C ALA A 224 20.02 -12.17 -1.52
N LEU A 225 20.50 -12.28 -2.75
CA LEU A 225 21.51 -11.35 -3.30
C LEU A 225 20.96 -9.92 -3.43
N VAL A 226 19.67 -9.78 -3.76
CA VAL A 226 19.02 -8.47 -3.88
C VAL A 226 18.89 -7.82 -2.49
N ALA A 227 18.50 -8.61 -1.49
CA ALA A 227 18.48 -8.16 -0.09
C ALA A 227 19.90 -7.77 0.39
N GLN A 228 20.92 -8.58 0.08
CA GLN A 228 22.31 -8.28 0.41
C GLN A 228 22.78 -6.96 -0.23
N HIS A 229 22.42 -6.71 -1.49
CA HIS A 229 22.70 -5.45 -2.17
C HIS A 229 22.08 -4.26 -1.43
N SER A 230 20.76 -4.29 -1.22
CA SER A 230 20.05 -3.17 -0.59
C SER A 230 20.49 -2.91 0.84
N ILE A 231 20.76 -3.96 1.64
CA ILE A 231 21.28 -3.81 3.02
C ILE A 231 22.69 -3.20 3.01
N THR A 232 23.54 -3.63 2.08
CA THR A 232 24.89 -3.04 1.95
C THR A 232 24.81 -1.58 1.52
N MET A 233 23.86 -1.22 0.67
CA MET A 233 23.58 0.17 0.31
C MET A 233 23.05 0.99 1.48
N LEU A 234 22.14 0.45 2.30
CA LEU A 234 21.68 1.08 3.54
C LEU A 234 22.84 1.36 4.50
N ASN A 235 23.75 0.39 4.67
CA ASN A 235 24.96 0.57 5.47
C ASN A 235 25.89 1.64 4.88
N PHE A 236 26.06 1.68 3.55
CA PHE A 236 26.88 2.68 2.87
C PHE A 236 26.36 4.10 3.08
N ILE A 237 25.04 4.30 3.03
CA ILE A 237 24.43 5.60 3.33
C ILE A 237 24.26 5.86 4.83
N GLY A 238 24.81 5.01 5.71
CA GLY A 238 24.90 5.28 7.14
C GLY A 238 23.67 4.93 7.99
N ASN A 239 22.82 3.99 7.56
CA ASN A 239 21.73 3.45 8.37
C ASN A 239 22.21 2.97 9.76
N GLN A 240 21.52 3.36 10.83
CA GLN A 240 21.76 2.89 12.20
C GLN A 240 20.68 1.93 12.70
N LEU A 241 19.56 1.81 12.00
CA LEU A 241 18.46 0.92 12.40
C LEU A 241 18.87 -0.56 12.32
N PRO A 242 18.48 -1.38 13.32
CA PRO A 242 18.52 -2.82 13.17
C PRO A 242 17.60 -3.28 12.03
N ILE A 243 18.00 -4.34 11.34
CA ILE A 243 17.27 -4.93 10.21
C ILE A 243 16.87 -6.35 10.59
N GLU A 244 15.58 -6.64 10.52
CA GLU A 244 15.05 -8.00 10.61
C GLU A 244 14.65 -8.48 9.22
N ILE A 245 15.31 -9.54 8.75
CA ILE A 245 14.90 -10.26 7.55
C ILE A 245 13.96 -11.37 7.98
N ILE A 246 12.72 -11.25 7.53
CA ILE A 246 11.66 -12.20 7.81
C ILE A 246 11.56 -13.17 6.64
N TYR A 247 11.76 -14.46 6.91
CA TYR A 247 11.65 -15.54 5.93
C TYR A 247 10.68 -16.60 6.43
N CYS A 248 10.21 -17.50 5.54
CA CYS A 248 9.27 -18.55 5.94
C CYS A 248 9.87 -19.95 5.86
N GLY A 249 10.53 -20.37 6.94
CA GLY A 249 11.11 -21.70 7.06
C GLY A 249 12.26 -21.98 6.08
N GLU A 250 12.82 -23.17 6.23
CA GLU A 250 14.03 -23.62 5.54
C GLU A 250 13.89 -23.70 4.01
N ASP A 251 12.68 -23.99 3.53
CA ASP A 251 12.38 -24.12 2.09
C ASP A 251 12.28 -22.76 1.37
N ASP A 252 12.19 -21.66 2.12
CA ASP A 252 12.10 -20.31 1.57
C ASP A 252 13.48 -19.65 1.49
N LEU A 253 14.29 -19.76 2.54
CA LEU A 253 15.63 -19.20 2.62
C LEU A 253 16.62 -20.24 3.14
N GLY A 254 17.46 -20.80 2.26
CA GLY A 254 18.41 -21.86 2.58
C GLY A 254 19.58 -21.42 3.46
N GLN A 255 20.24 -22.39 4.11
CA GLN A 255 21.31 -22.15 5.10
C GLN A 255 22.44 -21.26 4.56
N LYS A 256 22.89 -21.49 3.31
CA LYS A 256 23.95 -20.69 2.69
C LYS A 256 23.57 -19.21 2.60
N GLU A 257 22.34 -18.91 2.18
CA GLU A 257 21.86 -17.53 2.09
C GLU A 257 21.65 -16.93 3.48
N ARG A 258 21.20 -17.73 4.46
CA ARG A 258 21.09 -17.28 5.85
C ARG A 258 22.45 -16.91 6.45
N ASP A 259 23.47 -17.71 6.23
CA ASP A 259 24.83 -17.44 6.69
C ASP A 259 25.37 -16.13 6.07
N ALA A 260 25.15 -15.95 4.76
CA ALA A 260 25.54 -14.74 4.05
C ALA A 260 24.84 -13.50 4.60
N LEU A 261 23.52 -13.55 4.77
CA LEU A 261 22.73 -12.41 5.26
C LEU A 261 23.02 -12.08 6.73
N THR A 262 23.20 -13.08 7.59
CA THR A 262 23.54 -12.88 9.01
C THR A 262 24.93 -12.28 9.21
N SER A 263 25.83 -12.45 8.23
CA SER A 263 27.17 -11.83 8.26
C SER A 263 27.14 -10.31 8.04
N LEU A 264 26.01 -9.75 7.56
CA LEU A 264 25.85 -8.34 7.33
C LEU A 264 25.64 -7.57 8.64
N HIS A 265 26.11 -6.33 8.68
CA HIS A 265 26.00 -5.48 9.86
C HIS A 265 24.53 -5.22 10.25
N ARG A 266 24.20 -5.43 11.53
CA ARG A 266 22.87 -5.18 12.14
C ARG A 266 21.70 -6.01 11.57
N VAL A 267 21.99 -7.14 10.94
CA VAL A 267 20.97 -8.04 10.40
C VAL A 267 20.69 -9.17 11.37
N THR A 268 19.40 -9.40 11.64
CA THR A 268 18.88 -10.59 12.32
C THR A 268 17.91 -11.30 11.39
N LEU A 269 17.96 -12.62 11.34
CA LEU A 269 16.98 -13.43 10.61
C LEU A 269 15.88 -13.92 11.54
N VAL A 270 14.64 -13.82 11.10
CA VAL A 270 13.46 -14.26 11.87
C VAL A 270 12.64 -15.21 11.01
N ASP A 271 12.46 -16.44 11.50
CA ASP A 271 11.55 -17.40 10.87
C ASP A 271 10.10 -17.09 11.26
N MET A 272 9.37 -16.53 10.30
CA MET A 272 7.95 -16.19 10.45
C MET A 272 7.09 -17.42 10.74
N GLN A 273 7.47 -18.59 10.20
CA GLN A 273 6.75 -19.83 10.40
C GLN A 273 6.74 -20.20 11.89
N SER A 274 7.91 -20.14 12.51
CA SER A 274 8.09 -20.40 13.94
C SER A 274 7.42 -19.34 14.81
N VAL A 275 7.56 -18.05 14.50
CA VAL A 275 7.00 -16.96 15.32
C VAL A 275 5.47 -16.96 15.32
N LEU A 276 4.85 -17.14 14.16
CA LEU A 276 3.40 -17.06 13.98
C LEU A 276 2.71 -18.43 13.96
N GLY A 277 3.44 -19.53 14.21
CA GLY A 277 2.89 -20.88 14.22
C GLY A 277 2.26 -21.29 12.87
N LEU A 278 2.80 -20.80 11.76
CA LEU A 278 2.28 -21.12 10.43
C LEU A 278 2.67 -22.55 10.06
N LYS A 279 1.77 -23.28 9.39
CA LYS A 279 2.14 -24.62 8.85
C LYS A 279 3.00 -24.51 7.60
N LYS A 280 2.77 -23.44 6.83
CA LYS A 280 3.42 -23.10 5.58
C LYS A 280 3.07 -21.65 5.26
N CYS A 281 3.96 -20.93 4.59
CA CYS A 281 3.61 -19.67 3.95
C CYS A 281 3.46 -19.88 2.46
N SER A 282 2.56 -19.10 1.86
CA SER A 282 2.54 -18.89 0.43
C SER A 282 3.76 -18.06 0.01
N LYS A 283 4.09 -18.11 -1.28
CA LYS A 283 5.21 -17.33 -1.85
C LYS A 283 4.61 -16.14 -2.58
N GLY A 284 4.72 -14.96 -2.00
CA GLY A 284 4.18 -13.74 -2.61
C GLY A 284 4.18 -12.55 -1.65
N TRP A 285 3.47 -11.50 -2.06
CA TRP A 285 3.40 -10.21 -1.37
C TRP A 285 2.59 -10.27 -0.07
N GLU A 286 1.74 -11.27 0.08
CA GLU A 286 0.88 -11.48 1.24
C GLU A 286 1.66 -11.64 2.57
N ASN A 287 2.93 -12.02 2.48
CA ASN A 287 3.79 -12.17 3.66
C ASN A 287 4.24 -10.83 4.24
N LYS A 288 4.20 -9.73 3.47
CA LYS A 288 4.72 -8.42 3.93
C LYS A 288 4.02 -7.92 5.19
N PRO A 289 2.68 -7.89 5.30
CA PRO A 289 2.02 -7.48 6.55
C PRO A 289 2.27 -8.45 7.71
N LEU A 290 2.32 -9.76 7.44
CA LEU A 290 2.63 -10.78 8.46
C LEU A 290 4.05 -10.61 9.01
N ALA A 291 5.00 -10.19 8.16
CA ALA A 291 6.36 -9.90 8.56
C ALA A 291 6.45 -8.74 9.56
N VAL A 292 5.60 -7.72 9.41
CA VAL A 292 5.46 -6.65 10.41
C VAL A 292 5.01 -7.23 11.75
N LEU A 293 4.02 -8.13 11.77
CA LEU A 293 3.58 -8.79 13.01
C LEU A 293 4.65 -9.68 13.64
N ALA A 294 5.40 -10.42 12.83
CA ALA A 294 6.46 -11.32 13.30
C ALA A 294 7.69 -10.56 13.84
N SER A 295 7.92 -9.33 13.36
CA SER A 295 9.07 -8.52 13.78
C SER A 295 9.01 -8.11 15.26
N SER A 296 10.17 -7.88 15.86
CA SER A 296 10.27 -7.44 17.27
C SER A 296 10.06 -5.92 17.45
N PHE A 297 10.05 -5.15 16.36
CA PHE A 297 10.04 -3.68 16.44
C PHE A 297 8.66 -3.12 16.75
N GLN A 298 8.62 -2.03 17.52
CA GLN A 298 7.40 -1.25 17.73
C GLN A 298 7.14 -0.33 16.52
N GLN A 299 8.17 0.38 16.08
CA GLN A 299 8.14 1.27 14.92
C GLN A 299 8.90 0.61 13.77
N VAL A 300 8.19 0.35 12.68
CA VAL A 300 8.64 -0.51 11.59
C VAL A 300 8.72 0.30 10.31
N ILE A 301 9.84 0.19 9.60
CA ILE A 301 9.91 0.47 8.16
C ILE A 301 9.89 -0.89 7.46
N LEU A 302 8.74 -1.28 6.93
CA LEU A 302 8.62 -2.43 6.05
C LEU A 302 9.13 -2.02 4.67
N MET A 303 10.03 -2.81 4.08
CA MET A 303 10.75 -2.44 2.86
C MET A 303 10.93 -3.65 1.93
N ASP A 304 10.67 -3.43 0.64
CA ASP A 304 10.99 -4.38 -0.42
C ASP A 304 12.49 -4.62 -0.53
N THR A 305 12.89 -5.84 -0.91
CA THR A 305 14.31 -6.17 -1.05
C THR A 305 15.03 -5.35 -2.12
N ASP A 306 14.30 -4.84 -3.09
CA ASP A 306 14.76 -4.05 -4.22
C ASP A 306 14.41 -2.56 -4.12
N ALA A 307 13.99 -2.10 -2.94
CA ALA A 307 13.94 -0.68 -2.64
C ALA A 307 15.34 -0.15 -2.33
N LEU A 308 15.69 1.03 -2.84
CA LEU A 308 16.99 1.65 -2.65
C LEU A 308 16.83 3.10 -2.22
N PHE A 309 17.67 3.55 -1.28
CA PHE A 309 17.58 4.86 -0.63
C PHE A 309 18.73 5.79 -1.02
N PHE A 310 18.42 7.09 -1.09
CA PHE A 310 19.41 8.17 -1.19
C PHE A 310 19.63 8.89 0.15
N GLN A 311 18.75 8.68 1.12
CA GLN A 311 18.83 9.27 2.46
C GLN A 311 18.77 8.18 3.54
N HIS A 312 19.18 8.53 4.76
CA HIS A 312 19.01 7.65 5.91
C HIS A 312 17.52 7.27 6.07
N PRO A 313 17.16 5.98 6.18
CA PRO A 313 15.77 5.55 6.32
C PRO A 313 15.11 6.06 7.61
N GLU A 314 15.92 6.36 8.63
CA GLU A 314 15.47 6.93 9.91
C GLU A 314 14.72 8.27 9.76
N THR A 315 14.99 9.03 8.70
CA THR A 315 14.30 10.30 8.45
C THR A 315 12.80 10.11 8.29
N LEU A 316 12.34 8.92 7.87
CA LEU A 316 10.92 8.58 7.78
C LEU A 316 10.20 8.69 9.12
N PHE A 317 10.85 8.24 10.21
CA PHE A 317 10.31 8.36 11.57
C PHE A 317 10.31 9.81 12.09
N GLU A 318 11.12 10.67 11.47
CA GLU A 318 11.29 12.05 11.90
C GLU A 318 10.38 13.04 11.17
N THR A 319 9.74 12.60 10.07
CA THR A 319 8.76 13.40 9.34
C THR A 319 7.61 13.86 10.24
N LYS A 320 7.12 15.08 10.00
CA LYS A 320 5.96 15.62 10.72
C LYS A 320 4.75 14.69 10.56
N ALA A 321 4.51 14.25 9.33
CA ALA A 321 3.46 13.31 8.95
C ALA A 321 3.46 12.04 9.82
N TYR A 322 4.60 11.35 9.94
CA TYR A 322 4.69 10.14 10.74
C TYR A 322 4.50 10.42 12.23
N LYS A 323 5.11 11.48 12.77
CA LYS A 323 4.94 11.84 14.19
C LYS A 323 3.48 12.11 14.53
N GLU A 324 2.72 12.72 13.62
CA GLU A 324 1.32 13.05 13.82
C GLU A 324 0.39 11.83 13.77
N THR A 325 0.64 10.84 12.92
CA THR A 325 -0.31 9.73 12.67
C THR A 325 0.21 8.35 13.05
N GLY A 326 1.53 8.14 13.06
CA GLY A 326 2.17 6.85 13.33
C GLY A 326 2.13 5.91 12.13
N ALA A 327 1.61 6.35 10.99
CA ALA A 327 1.54 5.55 9.77
C ALA A 327 1.83 6.44 8.56
N LEU A 328 2.83 6.07 7.76
CA LEU A 328 3.29 6.84 6.61
C LEU A 328 3.41 5.94 5.38
N PHE A 329 2.70 6.31 4.32
CA PHE A 329 2.63 5.58 3.06
C PHE A 329 3.00 6.46 1.87
N PHE A 330 3.21 5.83 0.71
CA PHE A 330 3.62 6.49 -0.53
C PHE A 330 2.63 6.20 -1.65
N ARG A 331 2.40 7.19 -2.52
CA ARG A 331 1.47 7.07 -3.64
C ARG A 331 2.11 6.29 -4.79
N ASP A 332 1.36 5.40 -5.44
CA ASP A 332 1.81 4.80 -6.70
C ASP A 332 1.75 5.83 -7.85
N ARG A 333 2.23 5.45 -9.03
CA ARG A 333 2.11 6.21 -10.28
C ARG A 333 0.67 6.62 -10.54
N THR A 334 0.45 7.85 -11.00
CA THR A 334 -0.86 8.26 -11.52
C THR A 334 -1.11 7.62 -12.89
N LEU A 335 -1.59 6.37 -12.90
CA LEU A 335 -2.06 5.68 -14.10
C LEU A 335 -3.56 5.90 -14.24
N GLY A 336 -4.05 6.27 -15.43
CA GLY A 336 -5.46 6.62 -15.63
C GLY A 336 -6.44 5.53 -15.18
N PHE A 337 -7.56 5.91 -14.57
CA PHE A 337 -8.55 4.97 -14.03
C PHE A 337 -9.03 3.92 -15.04
N GLY A 338 -9.03 2.65 -14.64
CA GLY A 338 -9.30 1.50 -15.53
C GLY A 338 -8.04 0.90 -16.18
N THR A 339 -6.87 1.50 -16.03
CA THR A 339 -5.59 0.94 -16.52
C THR A 339 -5.36 -0.45 -15.93
N TYR A 340 -5.04 -1.41 -16.79
CA TYR A 340 -4.94 -2.85 -16.46
C TYR A 340 -6.19 -3.45 -15.80
N GLY A 341 -7.37 -2.85 -15.99
CA GLY A 341 -8.63 -3.30 -15.38
C GLY A 341 -8.78 -2.93 -13.90
N ARG A 342 -7.87 -2.12 -13.34
CA ARG A 342 -7.88 -1.68 -11.93
C ARG A 342 -8.56 -0.33 -11.75
N GLY A 343 -8.98 -0.01 -10.53
CA GLY A 343 -9.75 1.18 -10.18
C GLY A 343 -11.19 0.83 -9.76
N PRO A 344 -12.08 0.36 -10.67
CA PRO A 344 -13.47 0.07 -10.32
C PRO A 344 -13.64 -0.94 -9.19
N GLY A 345 -12.87 -2.04 -9.22
CA GLY A 345 -12.89 -3.04 -8.16
C GLY A 345 -12.39 -2.49 -6.83
N LEU A 346 -11.31 -1.70 -6.85
CA LEU A 346 -10.78 -1.05 -5.65
C LEU A 346 -11.79 -0.07 -5.05
N THR A 347 -12.43 0.78 -5.87
CA THR A 347 -13.52 1.67 -5.42
C THR A 347 -14.66 0.90 -4.74
N ASP A 348 -15.04 -0.26 -5.27
CA ASP A 348 -16.06 -1.13 -4.66
C ASP A 348 -15.60 -1.71 -3.31
N LEU A 349 -14.33 -2.11 -3.19
CA LEU A 349 -13.77 -2.57 -1.90
C LEU A 349 -13.76 -1.46 -0.86
N ILE A 350 -13.33 -0.25 -1.23
CA ILE A 350 -13.34 0.91 -0.33
C ILE A 350 -14.78 1.16 0.12
N ASN A 351 -15.71 1.18 -0.83
CA ASN A 351 -17.12 1.45 -0.56
C ASN A 351 -17.76 0.41 0.37
N THR A 352 -17.37 -0.85 0.27
CA THR A 352 -17.97 -1.91 1.09
C THR A 352 -17.29 -2.04 2.44
N LEU A 353 -15.96 -2.08 2.50
CA LEU A 353 -15.23 -2.31 3.75
C LEU A 353 -15.33 -1.12 4.73
N ALA A 354 -15.40 0.12 4.22
CA ALA A 354 -15.44 1.33 5.04
C ALA A 354 -16.86 1.82 5.42
N GLU A 355 -17.91 1.13 4.98
CA GLU A 355 -19.32 1.45 5.32
C GLU A 355 -19.59 1.23 6.83
N PRO A 356 -20.33 2.08 7.58
CA PRO A 356 -20.99 3.30 7.14
C PRO A 356 -20.00 4.42 6.89
N PHE A 357 -20.00 4.93 5.65
CA PHE A 357 -19.09 6.00 5.23
C PHE A 357 -19.10 7.16 6.21
N LYS A 358 -17.90 7.56 6.60
CA LYS A 358 -17.67 8.90 7.11
C LYS A 358 -16.59 9.49 6.22
N GLU A 359 -16.81 10.72 5.76
CA GLU A 359 -15.93 11.55 4.94
C GLU A 359 -14.53 11.74 5.55
N ASN A 360 -13.77 10.67 5.73
CA ASN A 360 -12.68 10.65 6.69
C ASN A 360 -11.39 10.12 6.06
N LEU A 361 -10.28 10.64 6.60
CA LEU A 361 -8.91 10.43 6.11
C LEU A 361 -8.74 10.84 4.65
N ILE A 362 -8.18 9.98 3.79
CA ILE A 362 -7.87 10.39 2.42
C ILE A 362 -9.01 10.08 1.46
N PHE A 363 -10.08 9.39 1.86
CA PHE A 363 -11.19 9.00 0.98
C PHE A 363 -11.65 10.09 0.01
N ASN A 364 -11.91 11.31 0.52
CA ASN A 364 -12.35 12.45 -0.29
C ASN A 364 -11.27 13.02 -1.21
N THR A 365 -10.01 12.75 -0.90
CA THR A 365 -8.81 13.23 -1.63
C THR A 365 -8.10 12.09 -2.39
N SER A 366 -8.68 10.90 -2.39
CA SER A 366 -8.11 9.72 -3.03
C SER A 366 -8.22 9.85 -4.55
N ARG A 367 -7.12 9.55 -5.24
CA ARG A 367 -7.08 9.55 -6.70
C ARG A 367 -7.95 8.44 -7.27
N VAL A 368 -8.02 7.27 -6.64
CA VAL A 368 -8.91 6.19 -7.12
C VAL A 368 -10.38 6.54 -6.94
N MET A 369 -10.77 7.15 -5.81
CA MET A 369 -12.15 7.58 -5.58
C MET A 369 -12.56 8.74 -6.51
N ALA A 370 -11.64 9.67 -6.78
CA ALA A 370 -11.82 10.72 -7.77
C ALA A 370 -11.75 10.23 -9.23
N LYS A 371 -11.49 8.93 -9.46
CA LYS A 371 -11.30 8.31 -10.79
C LYS A 371 -10.17 8.95 -11.60
N VAL A 372 -9.19 9.52 -10.91
CA VAL A 372 -7.96 10.07 -11.47
C VAL A 372 -6.95 8.94 -11.71
N SER A 373 -6.84 8.00 -10.78
CA SER A 373 -5.89 6.88 -10.90
C SER A 373 -6.49 5.49 -10.68
N SER A 374 -5.88 4.47 -11.28
CA SER A 374 -6.21 3.05 -11.09
C SER A 374 -5.72 2.46 -9.77
N ASP A 375 -4.72 3.08 -9.16
CA ASP A 375 -4.02 2.60 -7.97
C ASP A 375 -3.79 3.80 -7.03
N GLU A 376 -3.79 3.58 -5.71
CA GLU A 376 -3.54 4.66 -4.76
C GLU A 376 -2.12 4.60 -4.20
N LEU A 377 -1.70 3.46 -3.67
CA LEU A 377 -0.47 3.31 -2.89
C LEU A 377 0.57 2.38 -3.51
N ASP A 378 1.84 2.67 -3.20
CA ASP A 378 2.99 1.79 -3.36
C ASP A 378 3.32 1.11 -2.02
N SER A 379 3.55 -0.21 -2.04
CA SER A 379 3.98 -1.02 -0.88
C SER A 379 5.47 -1.37 -0.87
N GLY A 380 6.28 -0.66 -1.67
CA GLY A 380 7.74 -0.79 -1.63
C GLY A 380 8.35 -0.36 -0.31
N VAL A 381 7.77 0.67 0.33
CA VAL A 381 8.11 1.11 1.69
C VAL A 381 6.82 1.47 2.41
N VAL A 382 6.64 0.95 3.63
CA VAL A 382 5.49 1.23 4.50
C VAL A 382 6.03 1.47 5.91
N VAL A 383 5.61 2.56 6.55
CA VAL A 383 6.08 2.92 7.89
C VAL A 383 4.94 2.88 8.87
N TRP A 384 5.11 2.16 9.98
CA TRP A 384 4.09 1.99 11.02
C TRP A 384 4.64 2.13 12.42
N ASP A 385 3.83 2.63 13.34
CA ASP A 385 3.94 2.45 14.78
C ASP A 385 2.87 1.45 15.21
N LYS A 386 3.28 0.24 15.61
CA LYS A 386 2.37 -0.81 16.06
C LYS A 386 1.47 -0.33 17.20
N THR A 387 1.96 0.54 18.10
CA THR A 387 1.13 1.04 19.20
C THR A 387 -0.05 1.84 18.70
N ARG A 388 0.05 2.49 17.54
CA ARG A 388 -0.98 3.38 17.00
C ARG A 388 -1.82 2.74 15.90
N SER A 389 -1.33 1.64 15.33
CA SER A 389 -1.92 1.04 14.13
C SER A 389 -2.21 -0.45 14.26
N MET A 390 -2.03 -1.09 15.42
CA MET A 390 -2.18 -2.55 15.56
C MET A 390 -3.50 -3.10 14.97
N PRO A 391 -4.70 -2.54 15.24
CA PRO A 391 -5.92 -3.05 14.61
C PRO A 391 -5.91 -2.94 13.06
N ALA A 392 -5.34 -1.87 12.50
CA ALA A 392 -5.20 -1.71 11.05
C ALA A 392 -4.16 -2.68 10.46
N ILE A 393 -3.05 -2.92 11.16
CA ILE A 393 -2.04 -3.91 10.75
C ILE A 393 -2.67 -5.31 10.72
N LEU A 394 -3.47 -5.68 11.72
CA LEU A 394 -4.16 -6.97 11.78
C LEU A 394 -5.19 -7.13 10.67
N LEU A 395 -6.01 -6.10 10.41
CA LEU A 395 -6.92 -6.11 9.28
C LEU A 395 -6.16 -6.19 7.94
N THR A 396 -5.03 -5.50 7.80
CA THR A 396 -4.17 -5.61 6.62
C THR A 396 -3.68 -7.05 6.42
N CYS A 397 -3.25 -7.71 7.49
CA CYS A 397 -2.86 -9.12 7.44
C CYS A 397 -4.03 -10.03 7.03
N ALA A 398 -5.24 -9.79 7.55
CA ALA A 398 -6.41 -10.55 7.18
C ALA A 398 -6.79 -10.36 5.71
N LEU A 399 -6.78 -9.13 5.19
CA LEU A 399 -7.07 -8.86 3.78
C LEU A 399 -6.06 -9.52 2.82
N ASN A 400 -4.83 -9.75 3.28
CA ASN A 400 -3.80 -10.48 2.55
C ASN A 400 -3.77 -11.98 2.85
N SER A 401 -4.71 -12.50 3.65
CA SER A 401 -4.78 -13.91 3.99
C SER A 401 -6.07 -14.54 3.45
N MET A 402 -6.06 -15.85 3.27
CA MET A 402 -7.31 -16.56 3.00
C MET A 402 -8.29 -16.39 4.17
N PRO A 403 -9.59 -16.22 3.92
CA PRO A 403 -10.26 -16.36 2.62
C PRO A 403 -10.36 -15.06 1.79
N TYR A 404 -9.84 -13.91 2.26
CA TYR A 404 -10.06 -12.61 1.62
C TYR A 404 -9.12 -12.33 0.45
N MET A 405 -7.90 -12.88 0.51
CA MET A 405 -6.81 -12.59 -0.43
C MET A 405 -7.23 -12.71 -1.90
N ASP A 406 -7.93 -13.77 -2.29
CA ASP A 406 -8.35 -13.98 -3.69
C ASP A 406 -9.25 -12.84 -4.21
N LEU A 407 -10.20 -12.38 -3.38
CA LEU A 407 -11.05 -11.25 -3.73
C LEU A 407 -10.24 -9.96 -3.82
N ILE A 408 -9.37 -9.70 -2.85
CA ILE A 408 -8.56 -8.47 -2.82
C ILE A 408 -7.65 -8.41 -4.05
N TYR A 409 -6.94 -9.50 -4.36
CA TYR A 409 -5.98 -9.54 -5.46
C TYR A 409 -6.68 -9.62 -6.83
N SER A 410 -7.97 -9.97 -6.88
CA SER A 410 -8.77 -9.82 -8.10
C SER A 410 -9.12 -8.36 -8.42
N LYS A 411 -9.01 -7.45 -7.46
CA LYS A 411 -9.41 -6.04 -7.57
C LYS A 411 -8.24 -5.05 -7.42
N THR A 412 -7.06 -5.53 -7.04
CA THR A 412 -5.86 -4.74 -6.72
C THR A 412 -4.61 -5.41 -7.30
N TYR A 413 -3.47 -4.71 -7.28
CA TYR A 413 -2.19 -5.32 -7.64
C TYR A 413 -1.45 -5.77 -6.37
N GLY A 414 -1.79 -6.96 -5.90
CA GLY A 414 -1.19 -7.52 -4.69
C GLY A 414 -1.65 -6.83 -3.41
N ASP A 415 -0.72 -6.64 -2.49
CA ASP A 415 -0.98 -6.16 -1.12
C ASP A 415 -1.19 -4.65 -1.03
N LYS A 416 -0.72 -3.87 -2.00
CA LYS A 416 -0.45 -2.44 -1.85
C LYS A 416 -1.61 -1.57 -1.38
N GLU A 417 -2.83 -1.93 -1.72
CA GLU A 417 -4.02 -1.15 -1.35
C GLU A 417 -4.54 -1.52 0.05
N THR A 418 -4.18 -2.69 0.58
CA THR A 418 -4.71 -3.18 1.86
C THR A 418 -4.27 -2.36 3.08
N TYR A 419 -3.12 -1.69 2.98
CA TYR A 419 -2.55 -0.84 4.03
C TYR A 419 -3.51 0.31 4.36
N TRP A 420 -3.81 1.17 3.38
CA TRP A 420 -4.71 2.29 3.62
C TRP A 420 -6.17 1.89 3.73
N LEU A 421 -6.61 0.85 3.00
CA LEU A 421 -7.98 0.31 3.12
C LEU A 421 -8.30 -0.05 4.58
N SER A 422 -7.36 -0.66 5.28
CA SER A 422 -7.54 -1.04 6.68
C SER A 422 -7.63 0.18 7.59
N HIS A 423 -6.83 1.21 7.33
CA HIS A 423 -6.89 2.46 8.06
C HIS A 423 -8.20 3.23 7.81
N GLU A 424 -8.65 3.31 6.56
CA GLU A 424 -9.94 3.89 6.19
C GLU A 424 -11.11 3.16 6.85
N ALA A 425 -11.11 1.82 6.79
CA ALA A 425 -12.18 1.01 7.37
C ALA A 425 -12.31 1.15 8.89
N LEU A 426 -11.19 1.38 9.57
CA LEU A 426 -11.09 1.49 11.03
C LEU A 426 -10.99 2.93 11.53
N GLN A 427 -10.92 3.90 10.64
CA GLN A 427 -10.79 5.32 11.00
C GLN A 427 -9.53 5.57 11.84
N ILE A 428 -8.44 4.85 11.55
CA ILE A 428 -7.16 5.00 12.22
C ILE A 428 -6.30 5.98 11.40
N PRO A 429 -5.86 7.12 11.96
CA PRO A 429 -5.08 8.10 11.23
C PRO A 429 -3.84 7.51 10.55
N PHE A 430 -3.55 8.00 9.35
CA PHE A 430 -2.33 7.76 8.60
C PHE A 430 -2.05 8.97 7.70
N THR A 431 -0.86 9.02 7.15
CA THR A 431 -0.47 10.03 6.17
C THR A 431 0.06 9.36 4.91
N VAL A 432 -0.24 9.98 3.77
CA VAL A 432 0.39 9.65 2.50
C VAL A 432 1.23 10.83 2.07
N PHE A 433 2.46 10.60 1.59
CA PHE A 433 3.29 11.68 1.06
C PHE A 433 2.59 12.46 -0.06
N LEU A 434 2.95 13.75 -0.18
CA LEU A 434 2.32 14.69 -1.09
C LEU A 434 2.60 14.37 -2.56
N ASP A 435 3.86 14.04 -2.89
CA ASP A 435 4.25 13.69 -4.25
C ASP A 435 3.65 12.33 -4.64
N ASN A 436 3.18 12.24 -5.87
CA ASN A 436 2.77 10.98 -6.48
C ASN A 436 4.00 10.19 -6.92
N GLY A 437 3.84 8.88 -7.09
CA GLY A 437 4.92 8.00 -7.54
C GLY A 437 5.49 8.46 -8.89
N GLY A 438 6.80 8.72 -8.91
CA GLY A 438 7.56 9.24 -10.04
C GLY A 438 8.42 8.20 -10.75
N ALA A 439 9.38 8.67 -11.54
CA ALA A 439 10.38 7.83 -12.21
C ALA A 439 11.79 8.28 -11.85
N ILE A 440 12.72 7.35 -11.61
CA ILE A 440 14.15 7.65 -11.48
C ILE A 440 14.98 6.77 -12.40
N GLY A 441 15.88 7.39 -13.16
CA GLY A 441 16.69 6.69 -14.15
C GLY A 441 17.46 7.61 -15.08
N LYS A 442 17.34 7.37 -16.39
CA LYS A 442 17.95 8.21 -17.43
C LYS A 442 16.90 9.12 -18.07
N VAL A 443 17.33 10.32 -18.48
CA VAL A 443 16.50 11.25 -19.25
C VAL A 443 16.61 10.94 -20.74
N PHE A 444 15.49 11.09 -21.44
CA PHE A 444 15.37 10.95 -22.88
C PHE A 444 14.57 12.11 -23.45
N GLU A 445 14.90 12.52 -24.66
CA GLU A 445 14.14 13.51 -25.42
C GLU A 445 13.41 12.82 -26.57
N GLN A 446 12.12 13.12 -26.71
CA GLN A 446 11.28 12.61 -27.79
C GLN A 446 10.34 13.72 -28.25
N GLU A 447 10.43 14.10 -29.53
CA GLU A 447 9.57 15.13 -30.15
C GLU A 447 9.56 16.47 -29.38
N GLY A 448 10.72 16.88 -28.85
CA GLY A 448 10.88 18.12 -28.08
C GLY A 448 10.33 18.07 -26.64
N LYS A 449 9.87 16.89 -26.18
CA LYS A 449 9.50 16.64 -24.79
C LYS A 449 10.56 15.79 -24.10
N HIS A 450 10.71 15.97 -22.79
CA HIS A 450 11.63 15.19 -21.96
C HIS A 450 10.87 14.17 -21.13
N LYS A 451 11.47 13.00 -20.93
CA LYS A 451 10.97 11.95 -20.05
C LYS A 451 12.09 11.31 -19.26
N VAL A 452 11.80 10.85 -18.04
CA VAL A 452 12.71 9.99 -17.27
C VAL A 452 12.16 8.58 -17.27
N CYS A 453 12.97 7.61 -17.69
CA CYS A 453 12.59 6.21 -17.71
C CYS A 453 13.33 5.44 -16.62
N GLY A 454 12.59 4.74 -15.75
CA GLY A 454 13.22 3.89 -14.74
C GLY A 454 12.32 3.41 -13.60
N GLY A 455 12.91 3.29 -12.41
CA GLY A 455 12.27 2.74 -11.21
C GLY A 455 11.18 3.65 -10.65
N LEU A 456 10.28 3.09 -9.83
CA LEU A 456 9.23 3.88 -9.15
C LEU A 456 9.88 4.74 -8.08
N TYR A 457 9.80 6.06 -8.21
CA TYR A 457 10.55 7.00 -7.38
C TYR A 457 9.68 7.79 -6.43
N HIS A 458 10.22 8.07 -5.25
CA HIS A 458 9.58 8.86 -4.20
C HIS A 458 10.55 9.90 -3.65
N ALA A 459 10.06 11.13 -3.54
CA ALA A 459 10.79 12.25 -2.95
C ALA A 459 10.42 12.44 -1.46
N ASP A 460 11.25 13.17 -0.72
CA ASP A 460 10.94 13.62 0.64
C ASP A 460 9.99 14.85 0.63
N GLU A 461 9.66 15.35 1.83
CA GLU A 461 8.80 16.53 2.01
C GLU A 461 9.39 17.84 1.43
N HIS A 462 10.65 17.82 1.01
CA HIS A 462 11.35 18.93 0.39
C HIS A 462 11.60 18.70 -1.12
N GLY A 463 11.04 17.64 -1.70
CA GLY A 463 11.18 17.30 -3.11
C GLY A 463 12.57 16.74 -3.47
N LYS A 464 13.37 16.29 -2.50
CA LYS A 464 14.68 15.67 -2.74
C LYS A 464 14.56 14.15 -2.88
N PRO A 465 15.49 13.49 -3.59
CA PRO A 465 15.54 12.03 -3.68
C PRO A 465 15.55 11.35 -2.32
N LEU A 466 14.55 10.50 -2.09
CA LEU A 466 14.42 9.73 -0.86
C LEU A 466 14.66 8.25 -1.13
N TRP A 467 13.80 7.61 -1.92
CA TRP A 467 13.93 6.20 -2.25
C TRP A 467 13.26 5.85 -3.59
N PHE A 468 13.58 4.69 -4.14
CA PHE A 468 12.88 4.13 -5.30
C PHE A 468 12.79 2.61 -5.24
N ASN A 469 11.78 2.06 -5.92
CA ASN A 469 11.55 0.62 -6.02
C ASN A 469 11.97 0.07 -7.38
N GLY A 470 12.30 -1.23 -7.42
CA GLY A 470 12.53 -2.00 -8.64
C GLY A 470 13.97 -2.49 -8.84
N GLY A 471 14.91 -2.05 -8.00
CA GLY A 471 16.34 -2.32 -8.15
C GLY A 471 16.95 -1.60 -9.36
N ILE A 472 18.19 -1.96 -9.69
CA ILE A 472 18.97 -1.31 -10.77
C ILE A 472 19.33 -2.22 -11.93
N GLY A 473 18.93 -3.50 -11.93
CA GLY A 473 19.25 -4.44 -13.00
C GLY A 473 18.55 -5.78 -12.88
N GLU A 474 19.00 -6.76 -13.66
CA GLU A 474 18.54 -8.14 -13.55
C GLU A 474 18.80 -8.68 -12.14
N ARG A 475 17.77 -9.30 -11.57
CA ARG A 475 17.76 -9.85 -10.20
C ARG A 475 18.31 -11.28 -10.14
N ILE A 476 19.01 -11.68 -11.18
CA ILE A 476 19.63 -13.00 -11.32
C ILE A 476 21.06 -12.80 -11.81
N PRO A 477 22.01 -13.63 -11.36
CA PRO A 477 23.37 -13.54 -11.87
C PRO A 477 23.44 -13.78 -13.38
N SER A 478 24.14 -12.90 -14.10
CA SER A 478 24.19 -12.89 -15.56
C SER A 478 25.47 -12.22 -16.08
N LYS A 479 25.87 -12.57 -17.31
CA LYS A 479 26.93 -11.85 -18.03
C LYS A 479 26.50 -10.46 -18.47
N ASN A 480 25.23 -10.29 -18.80
CA ASN A 480 24.63 -9.00 -19.13
C ASN A 480 23.51 -8.71 -18.12
N LEU A 481 23.78 -7.77 -17.22
CA LEU A 481 22.89 -7.44 -16.10
C LEU A 481 21.78 -6.44 -16.49
N ASN A 482 21.77 -5.92 -17.72
CA ASN A 482 20.80 -4.94 -18.21
C ASN A 482 20.53 -3.81 -17.18
N MET A 483 21.62 -3.25 -16.64
CA MET A 483 21.55 -2.32 -15.53
C MET A 483 21.17 -0.91 -15.97
N MET A 484 20.57 -0.17 -15.04
CA MET A 484 20.35 1.25 -15.09
C MET A 484 21.22 1.94 -14.06
N GLU A 485 21.92 3.01 -14.46
CA GLU A 485 22.56 3.95 -13.55
C GLU A 485 21.71 5.22 -13.46
N PRO A 486 20.95 5.42 -12.38
CA PRO A 486 20.12 6.61 -12.22
C PRO A 486 20.94 7.91 -12.24
N THR A 487 20.45 8.91 -12.97
CA THR A 487 21.07 10.25 -13.08
C THR A 487 20.05 11.39 -13.03
N TYR A 488 18.79 11.08 -13.31
CA TYR A 488 17.65 12.00 -13.30
C TYR A 488 16.47 11.36 -12.59
N TRP A 489 15.59 12.20 -12.07
CA TRP A 489 14.29 11.82 -11.53
C TRP A 489 13.19 12.69 -12.14
N ALA A 490 11.96 12.18 -12.14
CA ALA A 490 10.76 12.91 -12.48
C ALA A 490 9.70 12.67 -11.39
N THR A 491 9.01 13.73 -10.96
CA THR A 491 7.88 13.65 -10.01
C THR A 491 6.73 14.51 -10.48
N GLU A 492 5.54 14.23 -9.94
CA GLU A 492 4.35 15.05 -10.10
C GLU A 492 3.53 15.00 -8.79
N SER A 493 2.82 16.07 -8.48
CA SER A 493 1.97 16.15 -7.26
C SER A 493 0.52 16.51 -7.58
N ALA A 494 0.26 17.01 -8.79
CA ALA A 494 -1.05 17.53 -9.16
C ALA A 494 -2.07 16.42 -9.49
N GLY A 495 -1.62 15.24 -9.93
CA GLY A 495 -2.52 14.18 -10.42
C GLY A 495 -3.28 14.56 -11.70
N VAL A 496 -2.94 15.69 -12.33
CA VAL A 496 -3.54 16.18 -13.58
C VAL A 496 -2.44 16.36 -14.62
N ASN A 497 -2.80 16.18 -15.90
CA ASN A 497 -1.86 16.25 -17.04
C ASN A 497 -0.64 15.33 -16.90
N VAL A 498 -0.79 14.21 -16.21
CA VAL A 498 0.28 13.22 -16.01
C VAL A 498 0.39 12.33 -17.24
N ASP A 499 1.55 12.35 -17.90
CA ASP A 499 1.80 11.59 -19.13
C ASP A 499 2.85 10.51 -18.88
N TRP A 500 2.38 9.26 -18.82
CA TRP A 500 3.19 8.06 -18.65
C TRP A 500 3.30 7.29 -19.96
N GLU A 501 4.53 6.95 -20.35
CA GLU A 501 4.78 5.98 -21.41
C GLU A 501 4.84 4.56 -20.82
N LEU A 502 3.84 3.75 -21.16
CA LEU A 502 3.64 2.38 -20.63
C LEU A 502 3.88 1.27 -21.67
N SER A 503 4.29 1.63 -22.90
CA SER A 503 4.44 0.70 -24.03
C SER A 503 5.64 -0.25 -23.91
N GLY A 504 6.56 0.00 -22.97
CA GLY A 504 7.72 -0.83 -22.69
C GLY A 504 8.20 -0.67 -21.24
N LEU A 505 9.13 -1.53 -20.83
CA LEU A 505 9.84 -1.39 -19.56
C LEU A 505 11.28 -0.91 -19.80
N PRO A 506 11.80 -0.02 -18.94
CA PRO A 506 11.12 0.62 -17.81
C PRO A 506 10.08 1.67 -18.25
N PHE A 507 9.08 1.93 -17.42
CA PHE A 507 8.11 3.01 -17.67
C PHE A 507 8.78 4.38 -17.63
N CYS A 508 8.24 5.32 -18.40
CA CYS A 508 8.76 6.68 -18.47
C CYS A 508 7.71 7.72 -18.07
N LEU A 509 8.11 8.69 -17.26
CA LEU A 509 7.30 9.86 -16.93
C LEU A 509 7.80 11.06 -17.74
N TYR A 510 6.92 11.63 -18.56
CA TYR A 510 7.20 12.91 -19.22
C TYR A 510 7.14 14.05 -18.21
N GLY A 511 8.00 15.06 -18.38
CA GLY A 511 8.00 16.21 -17.50
C GLY A 511 8.80 17.39 -18.03
N LYS A 512 8.65 18.52 -17.35
CA LYS A 512 9.34 19.76 -17.66
C LYS A 512 10.71 19.80 -16.96
N MET A 513 11.77 19.99 -17.74
CA MET A 513 13.10 20.30 -17.24
C MET A 513 13.11 21.69 -16.58
N ASP A 514 13.91 21.87 -15.52
CA ASP A 514 14.14 23.16 -14.87
C ASP A 514 12.83 23.88 -14.47
N ALA A 515 11.85 23.11 -14.01
CA ALA A 515 10.58 23.66 -13.57
C ALA A 515 10.76 24.52 -12.29
N PRO A 516 10.00 25.62 -12.15
CA PRO A 516 9.95 26.41 -10.91
C PRO A 516 9.59 25.56 -9.69
N GLY A 517 9.99 26.00 -8.49
CA GLY A 517 9.76 25.23 -7.25
C GLY A 517 8.29 25.02 -6.90
N ASP A 518 7.41 25.95 -7.30
CA ASP A 518 5.96 25.90 -7.12
C ASP A 518 5.24 25.13 -8.25
N TYR A 519 5.97 24.60 -9.22
CA TYR A 519 5.41 23.80 -10.31
C TYR A 519 4.95 22.41 -9.80
N ARG A 520 3.66 22.13 -9.95
CA ARG A 520 3.00 20.92 -9.42
C ARG A 520 2.77 19.80 -10.44
N ASP A 521 2.77 20.13 -11.73
CA ASP A 521 2.74 19.12 -12.80
C ASP A 521 4.08 18.37 -12.86
N SER A 522 4.17 17.39 -13.76
CA SER A 522 5.38 16.59 -13.93
C SER A 522 6.63 17.43 -14.20
N ARG A 523 7.62 17.34 -13.31
CA ARG A 523 8.92 18.01 -13.43
C ARG A 523 10.06 17.01 -13.42
N ILE A 524 11.17 17.39 -14.05
CA ILE A 524 12.38 16.59 -14.11
C ILE A 524 13.50 17.32 -13.40
N GLY A 525 14.20 16.61 -12.52
CA GLY A 525 15.40 17.07 -11.85
C GLY A 525 16.59 16.14 -12.11
N LYS A 526 17.79 16.71 -11.97
CA LYS A 526 19.05 15.97 -12.03
C LYS A 526 19.49 15.60 -10.62
N LEU A 527 20.06 14.40 -10.46
CA LEU A 527 20.70 14.03 -9.20
C LEU A 527 21.89 14.96 -8.91
N SER A 528 22.02 15.36 -7.65
CA SER A 528 23.14 16.15 -7.15
C SER A 528 24.44 15.34 -7.20
N SER A 529 25.59 16.02 -7.10
CA SER A 529 26.90 15.35 -7.12
C SER A 529 27.03 14.29 -6.02
N SER A 530 26.46 14.50 -4.83
CA SER A 530 26.44 13.52 -3.75
C SER A 530 25.51 12.35 -4.04
N GLU A 531 24.33 12.60 -4.61
CA GLU A 531 23.40 11.53 -5.01
C GLU A 531 23.96 10.66 -6.14
N LEU A 532 24.71 11.25 -7.08
CA LEU A 532 25.39 10.52 -8.15
C LEU A 532 26.46 9.57 -7.61
N VAL A 533 27.13 9.90 -6.50
CA VAL A 533 28.06 8.98 -5.83
C VAL A 533 27.32 7.75 -5.29
N ILE A 534 26.15 7.96 -4.67
CA ILE A 534 25.32 6.86 -4.18
C ILE A 534 24.83 6.00 -5.35
N SER A 535 24.31 6.63 -6.41
CA SER A 535 23.85 5.95 -7.63
C SER A 535 24.95 5.08 -8.25
N LYS A 536 26.16 5.62 -8.40
CA LYS A 536 27.32 4.85 -8.90
C LYS A 536 27.63 3.66 -7.99
N LYS A 537 27.61 3.85 -6.67
CA LYS A 537 27.87 2.78 -5.71
C LYS A 537 26.82 1.67 -5.78
N MET A 538 25.55 2.00 -6.05
CA MET A 538 24.50 1.00 -6.30
C MET A 538 24.93 0.11 -7.47
N VAL A 539 25.32 0.69 -8.60
CA VAL A 539 25.72 -0.04 -9.82
C VAL A 539 26.97 -0.88 -9.59
N ASP A 540 28.03 -0.29 -9.03
CA ASP A 540 29.29 -0.99 -8.78
C ASP A 540 29.08 -2.22 -7.87
N LEU A 541 28.25 -2.09 -6.83
CA LEU A 541 27.92 -3.21 -5.94
C LEU A 541 27.04 -4.27 -6.62
N TRP A 542 26.13 -3.88 -7.51
CA TRP A 542 25.30 -4.85 -8.25
C TRP A 542 26.16 -5.69 -9.20
N VAL A 543 27.14 -5.08 -9.85
CA VAL A 543 28.14 -5.81 -10.65
C VAL A 543 28.90 -6.81 -9.78
N GLU A 544 29.40 -6.38 -8.62
CA GLU A 544 30.13 -7.24 -7.68
C GLU A 544 29.32 -8.48 -7.25
N LEU A 545 28.02 -8.31 -6.98
CA LEU A 545 27.17 -9.37 -6.45
C LEU A 545 26.55 -10.28 -7.52
N PHE A 546 26.27 -9.75 -8.72
CA PHE A 546 25.47 -10.46 -9.73
C PHE A 546 26.26 -10.83 -10.99
N GLN A 547 27.47 -10.32 -11.22
CA GLN A 547 28.23 -10.70 -12.40
C GLN A 547 28.89 -12.08 -12.23
N LEU A 548 28.70 -12.95 -13.24
CA LEU A 548 29.22 -14.33 -13.28
C LEU A 548 30.68 -14.43 -13.73
#